data_AF-A0A2L0H4G8-F1
#
_entry.id   AF-A0A2L0H4G8-F1
#
_cell.length_a   1.000
_cell.length_b   1.000
_cell.length_c   1.000
_cell.angle_alpha   90.00
_cell.angle_beta   90.00
_cell.angle_gamma   90.00
#
_symmetry.space_group_name_H-M   'P 1'
#
loop_
_entity.id
_entity.type
_entity.pdbx_description
1 polymer ?
#
loop_
_entity_poly.entity_id
_entity_poly.type
_entity_poly.pdbx_seq_one_letter_code
_entity_poly.pdbx_strand_id
1 'polypeptide(L)'
;MNAITTFDLTSKQIALVKQTIAKDCNDEEFNLYMEVAKAKRLDPFLKQIIPMVFSKNNAEKRNMTIIISRDGQRVIAQRCGDYRPASKPPSYEFDPGLKGPLNPHGIVSATVFLWKQDPKSGEWYEVAGQSFWDEFAPIKEEWAKNEQTGKNYKTGNQTLDDSGNWARMPRLMIAKCAEMQALRAGWPEQFTGLYDEAELDRAKVIDLTASEVVEKERENHRMRAIGADNSITVTWGDNWALEKDPVGKFADEVMRFIKESTPETVAKWQDANREPLKRFWALQPGDALALKKEIEAAIARKPSRPANDELRNHPMMAG
;
A
#
# COMPACT_ATOMS: atom_id res chain seq x y z
N MET A 1 -23.71 1.61 39.00
CA MET A 1 -23.18 1.04 37.74
C MET A 1 -23.99 -0.21 37.43
N ASN A 2 -24.74 -0.24 36.35
CA ASN A 2 -25.41 -1.47 35.93
C ASN A 2 -24.33 -2.47 35.53
N ALA A 3 -24.31 -3.63 36.18
CA ALA A 3 -23.41 -4.71 35.81
C ALA A 3 -23.76 -5.13 34.37
N ILE A 4 -22.87 -4.83 33.44
CA ILE A 4 -22.95 -5.39 32.08
C ILE A 4 -22.70 -6.89 32.25
N THR A 5 -23.61 -7.73 31.75
CA THR A 5 -23.43 -9.18 31.75
C THR A 5 -22.08 -9.52 31.11
N THR A 6 -21.22 -10.20 31.87
CA THR A 6 -19.86 -10.52 31.44
C THR A 6 -19.83 -11.80 30.61
N PHE A 7 -18.98 -11.80 29.58
CA PHE A 7 -18.62 -13.02 28.87
C PHE A 7 -17.65 -13.85 29.73
N ASP A 8 -18.21 -14.74 30.55
CA ASP A 8 -17.48 -15.51 31.56
C ASP A 8 -16.94 -16.85 31.04
N LEU A 9 -16.97 -17.08 29.71
CA LEU A 9 -16.46 -18.31 29.08
C LEU A 9 -17.10 -19.60 29.63
N THR A 10 -18.36 -19.54 30.07
CA THR A 10 -19.07 -20.74 30.51
C THR A 10 -19.28 -21.71 29.35
N SER A 11 -19.40 -23.03 29.62
CA SER A 11 -19.62 -24.03 28.56
C SER A 11 -20.84 -23.73 27.69
N LYS A 12 -21.90 -23.15 28.26
CA LYS A 12 -23.09 -22.71 27.52
C LYS A 12 -22.79 -21.52 26.58
N GLN A 13 -22.04 -20.53 27.05
CA GLN A 13 -21.63 -19.39 26.22
C GLN A 13 -20.69 -19.83 25.10
N ILE A 14 -19.69 -20.67 25.40
CA ILE A 14 -18.76 -21.21 24.39
C ILE A 14 -19.53 -21.98 23.31
N ALA A 15 -20.45 -22.86 23.70
CA ALA A 15 -21.30 -23.59 22.76
C ALA A 15 -22.15 -22.65 21.89
N LEU A 16 -22.74 -21.61 22.49
CA LEU A 16 -23.53 -20.61 21.76
C LEU A 16 -22.67 -19.84 20.77
N VAL A 17 -21.47 -19.39 21.15
CA VAL A 17 -20.53 -18.71 20.25
C VAL A 17 -20.15 -19.62 19.08
N LYS A 18 -19.84 -20.91 19.35
CA LYS A 18 -19.51 -21.90 18.31
C LYS A 18 -20.65 -22.09 17.31
N GLN A 19 -21.89 -22.19 17.79
CA GLN A 19 -23.06 -22.45 16.96
C GLN A 19 -23.57 -21.22 16.19
N THR A 20 -23.19 -20.00 16.60
CA THR A 20 -23.75 -18.76 16.03
C THR A 20 -22.69 -17.88 15.39
N ILE A 21 -21.81 -17.27 16.20
CA ILE A 21 -20.82 -16.28 15.77
C ILE A 21 -19.68 -16.94 14.98
N ALA A 22 -19.22 -18.10 15.44
CA ALA A 22 -18.12 -18.85 14.83
C ALA A 22 -18.59 -20.10 14.08
N LYS A 23 -19.85 -20.11 13.59
CA LYS A 23 -20.48 -21.26 12.93
C LYS A 23 -19.72 -21.78 11.71
N ASP A 24 -18.93 -20.92 11.08
CA ASP A 24 -18.16 -21.24 9.89
C ASP A 24 -16.76 -21.77 10.21
N CYS A 25 -16.30 -21.66 11.45
CA CYS A 25 -14.99 -22.15 11.88
C CYS A 25 -15.00 -23.68 12.02
N ASN A 26 -13.89 -24.31 11.66
CA ASN A 26 -13.59 -25.67 12.12
C ASN A 26 -13.16 -25.64 13.60
N ASP A 27 -12.89 -26.81 14.18
CA ASP A 27 -12.58 -26.91 15.62
C ASP A 27 -11.28 -26.20 16.00
N GLU A 28 -10.24 -26.28 15.17
CA GLU A 28 -8.94 -25.64 15.42
C GLU A 28 -9.03 -24.12 15.30
N GLU A 29 -9.71 -23.63 14.26
CA GLU A 29 -9.99 -22.21 14.04
C GLU A 29 -10.84 -21.62 15.18
N PHE A 30 -11.86 -22.37 15.62
CA PHE A 30 -12.69 -21.95 16.75
C PHE A 30 -11.88 -21.86 18.04
N ASN A 31 -11.04 -22.85 18.33
CA ASN A 31 -10.17 -22.84 19.51
C ASN A 31 -9.19 -21.66 19.47
N LEU A 32 -8.55 -21.42 18.32
CA LEU A 32 -7.67 -20.26 18.12
C LEU A 32 -8.42 -18.94 18.35
N TYR A 33 -9.61 -18.79 17.76
CA TYR A 33 -10.46 -17.61 17.94
C TYR A 33 -10.79 -17.36 19.41
N MET A 34 -11.16 -18.41 20.16
CA MET A 34 -11.49 -18.32 21.58
C MET A 34 -10.27 -17.97 22.44
N GLU A 35 -9.09 -18.51 22.14
CA GLU A 35 -7.84 -18.15 22.84
C GLU A 35 -7.49 -16.67 22.63
N VAL A 36 -7.64 -16.15 21.40
CA VAL A 36 -7.40 -14.72 21.14
C VAL A 36 -8.44 -13.85 21.84
N ALA A 37 -9.73 -14.23 21.80
CA ALA A 37 -10.80 -13.51 22.50
C ALA A 37 -10.51 -13.42 24.01
N LYS A 38 -10.09 -14.53 24.62
CA LYS A 38 -9.69 -14.59 26.03
C LYS A 38 -8.46 -13.74 26.32
N ALA A 39 -7.40 -13.89 25.54
CA ALA A 39 -6.13 -13.16 25.73
C ALA A 39 -6.31 -11.64 25.65
N LYS A 40 -7.12 -11.16 24.69
CA LYS A 40 -7.41 -9.73 24.53
C LYS A 40 -8.63 -9.27 25.36
N ARG A 41 -9.24 -10.17 26.12
CA ARG A 41 -10.47 -9.95 26.91
C ARG A 41 -11.61 -9.35 26.09
N LEU A 42 -11.74 -9.74 24.83
CA LEU A 42 -12.78 -9.25 23.91
C LEU A 42 -14.01 -10.16 23.98
N ASP A 43 -15.18 -9.55 23.83
CA ASP A 43 -16.47 -10.24 23.90
C ASP A 43 -17.01 -10.57 22.49
N PRO A 44 -17.15 -11.86 22.15
CA PRO A 44 -17.80 -12.31 20.92
C PRO A 44 -19.24 -11.83 20.75
N PHE A 45 -20.05 -11.78 21.82
CA PHE A 45 -21.47 -11.41 21.77
C PHE A 45 -21.67 -9.92 21.48
N LEU A 46 -20.70 -9.09 21.89
CA LEU A 46 -20.67 -7.67 21.57
C LEU A 46 -19.99 -7.38 20.23
N LYS A 47 -19.59 -8.42 19.47
CA LYS A 47 -18.85 -8.30 18.20
C LYS A 47 -17.59 -7.44 18.33
N GLN A 48 -16.92 -7.52 19.48
CA GLN A 48 -15.62 -6.87 19.67
C GLN A 48 -14.51 -7.59 18.91
N ILE A 49 -14.72 -8.89 18.65
CA ILE A 49 -13.84 -9.79 17.90
C ILE A 49 -14.71 -10.67 17.00
N ILE A 50 -14.28 -10.89 15.76
CA ILE A 50 -15.05 -11.57 14.71
C ILE A 50 -14.12 -12.56 14.00
N PRO A 51 -14.47 -13.86 13.94
CA PRO A 51 -13.77 -14.80 13.08
C PRO A 51 -14.35 -14.72 11.66
N MET A 52 -13.52 -14.41 10.68
CA MET A 52 -13.90 -14.39 9.27
C MET A 52 -13.22 -15.51 8.52
N VAL A 53 -14.01 -16.48 8.05
CA VAL A 53 -13.52 -17.62 7.25
C VAL A 53 -13.73 -17.35 5.77
N PHE A 54 -12.65 -17.39 5.01
CA PHE A 54 -12.60 -17.29 3.55
C PHE A 54 -12.50 -18.68 2.92
N SER A 55 -12.97 -18.80 1.68
CA SER A 55 -12.89 -20.05 0.90
C SER A 55 -13.41 -21.27 1.66
N LYS A 56 -14.52 -21.11 2.41
CA LYS A 56 -15.07 -22.10 3.36
C LYS A 56 -15.21 -23.52 2.79
N ASN A 57 -15.52 -23.61 1.48
CA ASN A 57 -15.79 -24.86 0.77
C ASN A 57 -14.56 -25.40 0.00
N ASN A 58 -13.39 -24.76 0.11
CA ASN A 58 -12.16 -25.18 -0.55
C ASN A 58 -11.06 -25.32 0.50
N ALA A 59 -10.75 -26.56 0.89
CA ALA A 59 -9.77 -26.86 1.94
C ALA A 59 -8.37 -26.31 1.64
N GLU A 60 -7.94 -26.33 0.37
CA GLU A 60 -6.61 -25.84 -0.03
C GLU A 60 -6.49 -24.32 0.10
N LYS A 61 -7.58 -23.59 -0.17
CA LYS A 61 -7.63 -22.12 -0.12
C LYS A 61 -8.23 -21.57 1.17
N ARG A 62 -8.64 -22.44 2.09
CA ARG A 62 -9.34 -22.05 3.31
C ARG A 62 -8.41 -21.22 4.19
N ASN A 63 -8.91 -20.09 4.67
CA ASN A 63 -8.18 -19.21 5.56
C ASN A 63 -9.15 -18.58 6.56
N MET A 64 -8.75 -18.48 7.83
CA MET A 64 -9.50 -17.80 8.86
C MET A 64 -8.70 -16.60 9.37
N THR A 65 -9.32 -15.42 9.33
CA THR A 65 -8.75 -14.19 9.88
C THR A 65 -9.58 -13.71 11.05
N ILE A 66 -8.91 -13.37 12.15
CA ILE A 66 -9.53 -12.76 13.32
C ILE A 66 -9.49 -11.25 13.13
N ILE A 67 -10.68 -10.66 13.08
CA ILE A 67 -10.88 -9.22 12.92
C ILE A 67 -11.33 -8.66 14.27
N ILE A 68 -10.76 -7.52 14.67
CA ILE A 68 -11.28 -6.75 15.79
C ILE A 68 -12.14 -5.61 15.26
N SER A 69 -13.26 -5.36 15.90
CA SER A 69 -14.07 -4.19 15.55
C SER A 69 -13.48 -2.94 16.17
N ARG A 70 -13.89 -1.78 15.64
CA ARG A 70 -13.56 -0.47 16.21
C ARG A 70 -13.89 -0.37 17.70
N ASP A 71 -15.02 -0.93 18.11
CA ASP A 71 -15.39 -0.93 19.53
C ASP A 71 -14.49 -1.85 20.35
N GLY A 72 -14.11 -3.02 19.81
CA GLY A 72 -13.10 -3.89 20.42
C GLY A 72 -11.76 -3.20 20.62
N GLN A 73 -11.31 -2.43 19.61
CA GLN A 73 -10.09 -1.62 19.70
C GLN A 73 -10.14 -0.63 20.87
N ARG A 74 -11.23 0.14 20.95
CA ARG A 74 -11.41 1.17 21.99
C ARG A 74 -11.51 0.57 23.38
N VAL A 75 -12.14 -0.59 23.50
CA VAL A 75 -12.21 -1.33 24.76
C VAL A 75 -10.83 -1.81 25.20
N ILE A 76 -9.98 -2.29 24.28
CA ILE A 76 -8.58 -2.61 24.58
C ILE A 76 -7.84 -1.36 25.05
N ALA A 77 -7.92 -0.26 24.29
CA ALA A 77 -7.23 0.99 24.61
C ALA A 77 -7.64 1.53 25.98
N GLN A 78 -8.95 1.58 26.27
CA GLN A 78 -9.48 2.03 27.56
C GLN A 78 -8.93 1.23 28.75
N ARG A 79 -8.66 -0.06 28.56
CA ARG A 79 -8.13 -0.93 29.62
C ARG A 79 -6.64 -0.70 29.90
N CYS A 80 -5.91 -0.01 29.02
CA CYS A 80 -4.53 0.37 29.27
C CYS A 80 -4.41 1.41 30.40
N GLY A 81 -5.47 2.17 30.66
CA GLY A 81 -5.52 3.16 31.75
C GLY A 81 -4.80 4.48 31.46
N ASP A 82 -3.96 4.51 30.43
CA ASP A 82 -3.19 5.65 29.93
C ASP A 82 -3.72 6.18 28.58
N TYR A 83 -4.95 5.80 28.20
CA TYR A 83 -5.59 6.16 26.94
C TYR A 83 -6.67 7.24 27.11
N ARG A 84 -6.72 8.18 26.17
CA ARG A 84 -7.90 9.01 25.91
C ARG A 84 -8.26 9.01 24.41
N PRO A 85 -9.56 8.97 24.09
CA PRO A 85 -10.03 9.00 22.71
C PRO A 85 -9.75 10.33 22.04
N ALA A 86 -9.87 10.36 20.71
CA ALA A 86 -9.77 11.59 19.93
C ALA A 86 -10.77 12.64 20.44
N SER A 87 -10.27 13.83 20.78
CA SER A 87 -11.09 14.98 21.19
C SER A 87 -11.59 15.81 20.01
N LYS A 88 -11.12 15.49 18.80
CA LYS A 88 -11.47 16.18 17.55
C LYS A 88 -11.84 15.16 16.47
N PRO A 89 -12.63 15.56 15.46
CA PRO A 89 -12.83 14.75 14.27
C PRO A 89 -11.50 14.45 13.55
N PRO A 90 -11.44 13.37 12.75
CA PRO A 90 -10.29 13.13 11.88
C PRO A 90 -10.02 14.31 10.95
N SER A 91 -8.75 14.65 10.76
CA SER A 91 -8.31 15.56 9.71
C SER A 91 -8.23 14.81 8.38
N TYR A 92 -8.57 15.47 7.29
CA TYR A 92 -8.52 14.88 5.95
C TYR A 92 -7.81 15.81 4.99
N GLU A 93 -6.98 15.22 4.14
CA GLU A 93 -6.42 15.88 2.97
C GLU A 93 -7.15 15.41 1.73
N PHE A 94 -7.54 16.35 0.87
CA PHE A 94 -8.27 16.07 -0.37
C PHE A 94 -7.57 16.70 -1.56
N ASP A 95 -7.57 16.00 -2.68
CA ASP A 95 -7.17 16.50 -3.99
C ASP A 95 -8.33 16.27 -4.98
N PRO A 96 -8.97 17.34 -5.50
CA PRO A 96 -10.01 17.23 -6.53
C PRO A 96 -9.55 16.47 -7.78
N GLY A 97 -8.26 16.51 -8.13
CA GLY A 97 -7.68 15.81 -9.27
C GLY A 97 -7.64 14.29 -9.11
N LEU A 98 -7.70 13.78 -7.88
CA LEU A 98 -7.76 12.35 -7.60
C LEU A 98 -9.18 11.79 -7.62
N LYS A 99 -10.21 12.63 -7.81
CA LYS A 99 -11.59 12.15 -7.87
C LYS A 99 -11.82 11.27 -9.09
N GLY A 100 -12.27 10.05 -8.85
CA GLY A 100 -12.60 9.12 -9.91
C GLY A 100 -13.25 7.84 -9.39
N PRO A 101 -13.46 6.84 -10.27
CA PRO A 101 -14.09 5.57 -9.89
C PRO A 101 -13.35 4.84 -8.76
N LEU A 102 -12.03 4.98 -8.68
CA LEU A 102 -11.18 4.35 -7.66
C LEU A 102 -11.05 5.17 -6.37
N ASN A 103 -11.40 6.46 -6.42
CA ASN A 103 -11.36 7.37 -5.28
C ASN A 103 -12.50 8.39 -5.40
N PRO A 104 -13.74 8.02 -5.03
CA PRO A 104 -14.92 8.84 -5.32
C PRO A 104 -14.88 10.23 -4.68
N HIS A 105 -14.12 10.39 -3.60
CA HIS A 105 -14.06 11.64 -2.84
C HIS A 105 -12.75 12.42 -3.07
N GLY A 106 -11.78 11.87 -3.78
CA GLY A 106 -10.46 12.48 -3.97
C GLY A 106 -9.70 12.60 -2.65
N ILE A 107 -9.80 11.58 -1.78
CA ILE A 107 -9.10 11.57 -0.50
C ILE A 107 -7.62 11.27 -0.76
N VAL A 108 -6.72 12.09 -0.22
CA VAL A 108 -5.28 11.80 -0.19
C VAL A 108 -4.97 11.00 1.07
N SER A 109 -5.31 11.56 2.23
CA SER A 109 -5.02 10.94 3.52
C SER A 109 -6.05 11.29 4.60
N ALA A 110 -6.06 10.51 5.67
CA ALA A 110 -6.74 10.85 6.91
C ALA A 110 -5.78 10.74 8.09
N THR A 111 -5.91 11.66 9.05
CA THR A 111 -5.10 11.68 10.27
C THR A 111 -6.00 11.72 11.50
N VAL A 112 -5.71 10.86 12.46
CA VAL A 112 -6.39 10.78 13.76
C VAL A 112 -5.36 10.98 14.86
N PHE A 113 -5.72 11.79 15.86
CA PHE A 113 -4.91 12.01 17.06
C PHE A 113 -5.60 11.39 18.26
N LEU A 114 -4.92 10.45 18.91
CA LEU A 114 -5.29 9.89 20.20
C LEU A 114 -4.35 10.46 21.26
N TRP A 115 -4.66 10.22 22.52
CA TRP A 115 -3.88 10.77 23.62
C TRP A 115 -3.37 9.64 24.51
N LYS A 116 -2.07 9.67 24.79
CA LYS A 116 -1.41 8.74 25.69
C LYS A 116 -0.81 9.49 26.87
N GLN A 117 -0.93 8.92 28.06
CA GLN A 117 -0.28 9.44 29.26
C GLN A 117 1.10 8.79 29.42
N ASP A 118 2.13 9.59 29.66
CA ASP A 118 3.40 9.05 30.11
C ASP A 118 3.25 8.60 31.58
N PRO A 119 3.46 7.30 31.89
CA PRO A 119 3.31 6.79 33.24
C PRO A 119 4.31 7.37 34.24
N LYS A 120 5.43 7.96 33.77
CA LYS A 120 6.45 8.55 34.65
C LYS A 120 6.14 10.00 35.01
N SER A 121 5.89 10.84 34.02
CA SER A 121 5.61 12.26 34.23
C SER A 121 4.14 12.57 34.52
N GLY A 122 3.22 11.69 34.11
CA GLY A 122 1.79 11.94 34.14
C GLY A 122 1.30 12.90 33.04
N GLU A 123 2.20 13.38 32.18
CA GLU A 123 1.87 14.27 31.08
C GLU A 123 1.13 13.52 29.97
N TRP A 124 0.24 14.23 29.28
CA TRP A 124 -0.51 13.71 28.15
C TRP A 124 0.09 14.23 26.86
N TYR A 125 0.34 13.34 25.91
CA TYR A 125 0.85 13.68 24.58
C TYR A 125 -0.01 13.05 23.49
N GLU A 126 -0.02 13.70 22.33
CA GLU A 126 -0.75 13.23 21.15
C GLU A 126 0.01 12.08 20.47
N VAL A 127 -0.74 11.06 20.08
CA VAL A 127 -0.29 9.96 19.23
C VAL A 127 -1.05 10.06 17.92
N ALA A 128 -0.33 10.37 16.84
CA ALA A 128 -0.89 10.48 15.52
C ALA A 128 -0.91 9.12 14.82
N GLY A 129 -1.99 8.84 14.09
CA GLY A 129 -2.06 7.80 13.09
C GLY A 129 -2.52 8.42 11.78
N GLN A 130 -1.85 8.06 10.69
CA GLN A 130 -2.18 8.53 9.35
C GLN A 130 -2.34 7.34 8.42
N SER A 131 -3.28 7.44 7.49
CA SER A 131 -3.50 6.46 6.43
C SER A 131 -3.69 7.18 5.11
N PHE A 132 -3.06 6.66 4.06
CA PHE A 132 -3.17 7.18 2.70
C PHE A 132 -4.15 6.35 1.87
N TRP A 133 -4.91 7.00 0.99
CA TRP A 133 -5.93 6.32 0.20
C TRP A 133 -5.34 5.25 -0.72
N ASP A 134 -4.25 5.56 -1.40
CA ASP A 134 -3.53 4.66 -2.31
C ASP A 134 -2.99 3.39 -1.63
N GLU A 135 -2.64 3.47 -0.34
CA GLU A 135 -2.15 2.34 0.43
C GLU A 135 -3.25 1.41 0.97
N PHE A 136 -4.38 1.98 1.39
CA PHE A 136 -5.40 1.25 2.15
C PHE A 136 -6.68 0.94 1.35
N ALA A 137 -7.00 1.72 0.31
CA ALA A 137 -8.21 1.48 -0.45
C ALA A 137 -8.12 0.11 -1.17
N PRO A 138 -9.10 -0.77 -1.02
CA PRO A 138 -9.09 -2.09 -1.65
C PRO A 138 -9.40 -1.94 -3.14
N ILE A 139 -8.36 -1.78 -3.95
CA ILE A 139 -8.45 -1.71 -5.41
C ILE A 139 -8.25 -3.12 -5.97
N LYS A 140 -9.27 -3.61 -6.69
CA LYS A 140 -9.29 -4.91 -7.35
C LYS A 140 -8.92 -4.74 -8.81
N GLU A 141 -8.03 -5.60 -9.29
CA GLU A 141 -7.88 -5.81 -10.73
C GLU A 141 -8.97 -6.76 -11.22
N GLU A 142 -9.60 -6.42 -12.34
CA GLU A 142 -10.57 -7.29 -12.99
C GLU A 142 -9.84 -8.39 -13.78
N TRP A 143 -10.30 -9.63 -13.61
CA TRP A 143 -9.77 -10.80 -14.28
C TRP A 143 -10.84 -11.39 -15.20
N ALA A 144 -10.48 -11.64 -16.45
CA ALA A 144 -11.32 -12.36 -17.40
C ALA A 144 -10.75 -13.76 -17.65
N LYS A 145 -11.63 -14.71 -17.94
CA LYS A 145 -11.23 -16.06 -18.32
C LYS A 145 -11.09 -16.12 -19.84
N ASN A 146 -9.93 -16.57 -20.32
CA ASN A 146 -9.77 -16.85 -21.73
C ASN A 146 -10.51 -18.16 -22.06
N GLU A 147 -11.58 -18.08 -22.86
CA GLU A 147 -12.44 -19.22 -23.20
C GLU A 147 -11.70 -20.33 -23.97
N GLN A 148 -10.63 -20.00 -24.68
CA GLN A 148 -9.87 -20.96 -25.50
C GLN A 148 -8.80 -21.71 -24.70
N THR A 149 -8.19 -21.07 -23.69
CA THR A 149 -7.10 -21.66 -22.90
C THR A 149 -7.54 -22.03 -21.48
N GLY A 150 -8.73 -21.59 -21.06
CA GLY A 150 -9.24 -21.76 -19.70
C GLY A 150 -8.48 -20.97 -18.63
N LYS A 151 -7.44 -20.20 -19.00
CA LYS A 151 -6.59 -19.43 -18.09
C LYS A 151 -7.17 -18.04 -17.83
N ASN A 152 -7.09 -17.59 -16.59
CA ASN A 152 -7.44 -16.21 -16.22
C ASN A 152 -6.34 -15.26 -16.69
N TYR A 153 -6.74 -14.10 -17.21
CA TYR A 153 -5.84 -13.01 -17.57
C TYR A 153 -6.38 -11.69 -17.00
N LYS A 154 -5.47 -10.76 -16.72
CA LYS A 154 -5.81 -9.40 -16.24
C LYS A 154 -6.41 -8.61 -17.39
N THR A 155 -7.57 -8.00 -17.19
CA THR A 155 -8.19 -7.14 -18.22
C THR A 155 -7.52 -5.77 -18.31
N GLY A 156 -6.75 -5.39 -17.28
CA GLY A 156 -6.15 -4.07 -17.13
C GLY A 156 -7.09 -3.04 -16.49
N ASN A 157 -8.36 -3.41 -16.28
CA ASN A 157 -9.30 -2.57 -15.55
C ASN A 157 -9.13 -2.76 -14.05
N GLN A 158 -9.22 -1.65 -13.32
CA GLN A 158 -9.23 -1.62 -11.86
C GLN A 158 -10.57 -1.09 -11.38
N THR A 159 -11.03 -1.63 -10.25
CA THR A 159 -12.26 -1.20 -9.58
C THR A 159 -12.02 -1.10 -8.09
N LEU A 160 -12.67 -0.14 -7.43
CA LEU A 160 -12.70 -0.10 -5.97
C LEU A 160 -13.65 -1.21 -5.47
N ASP A 161 -13.26 -1.94 -4.44
CA ASP A 161 -14.10 -2.98 -3.84
C ASP A 161 -15.46 -2.43 -3.38
N ASP A 162 -16.51 -2.89 -4.05
CA ASP A 162 -17.91 -2.55 -3.79
C ASP A 162 -18.61 -3.52 -2.82
N SER A 163 -17.96 -4.64 -2.46
CA SER A 163 -18.49 -5.65 -1.54
C SER A 163 -18.48 -5.21 -0.07
N GLY A 164 -17.81 -4.09 0.22
CA GLY A 164 -17.64 -3.54 1.56
C GLY A 164 -18.14 -2.10 1.70
N ASN A 165 -17.69 -1.46 2.78
CA ASN A 165 -18.08 -0.09 3.10
C ASN A 165 -17.17 0.96 2.44
N TRP A 166 -16.11 0.57 1.74
CA TRP A 166 -15.15 1.49 1.12
C TRP A 166 -15.78 2.35 0.02
N ALA A 167 -16.56 1.76 -0.89
CA ALA A 167 -17.29 2.53 -1.91
C ALA A 167 -18.41 3.41 -1.32
N ARG A 168 -19.09 2.95 -0.25
CA ARG A 168 -20.25 3.64 0.34
C ARG A 168 -19.89 4.73 1.36
N MET A 169 -18.84 4.51 2.15
CA MET A 169 -18.41 5.36 3.26
C MET A 169 -16.89 5.57 3.26
N PRO A 170 -16.29 6.08 2.16
CA PRO A 170 -14.84 6.11 1.96
C PRO A 170 -14.10 6.89 3.05
N ARG A 171 -14.64 8.05 3.47
CA ARG A 171 -14.05 8.88 4.55
C ARG A 171 -14.02 8.17 5.90
N LEU A 172 -15.04 7.37 6.20
CA LEU A 172 -15.09 6.62 7.46
C LEU A 172 -14.07 5.49 7.44
N MET A 173 -13.94 4.78 6.32
CA MET A 173 -13.04 3.64 6.20
C MET A 173 -11.59 4.05 6.35
N ILE A 174 -11.15 5.07 5.62
CA ILE A 174 -9.76 5.55 5.74
C ILE A 174 -9.46 6.08 7.15
N ALA A 175 -10.42 6.74 7.81
CA ALA A 175 -10.24 7.22 9.18
C ALA A 175 -10.19 6.08 10.22
N LYS A 176 -10.88 4.96 9.99
CA LYS A 176 -10.72 3.75 10.83
C LYS A 176 -9.30 3.20 10.73
N CYS A 177 -8.74 3.14 9.52
CA CYS A 177 -7.34 2.76 9.33
C CYS A 177 -6.40 3.72 10.09
N ALA A 178 -6.60 5.04 9.98
CA ALA A 178 -5.81 6.02 10.73
C ALA A 178 -5.93 5.86 12.26
N GLU A 179 -7.15 5.60 12.78
CA GLU A 179 -7.38 5.31 14.21
C GLU A 179 -6.60 4.06 14.65
N MET A 180 -6.59 3.00 13.85
CA MET A 180 -5.81 1.78 14.14
C MET A 180 -4.29 2.03 14.10
N GLN A 181 -3.80 2.83 13.16
CA GLN A 181 -2.38 3.22 13.10
C GLN A 181 -1.97 4.00 14.36
N ALA A 182 -2.81 4.93 14.83
CA ALA A 182 -2.56 5.66 16.07
C ALA A 182 -2.53 4.70 17.29
N LEU A 183 -3.45 3.74 17.35
CA LEU A 183 -3.49 2.74 18.41
C LEU A 183 -2.26 1.83 18.42
N ARG A 184 -1.78 1.40 17.25
CA ARG A 184 -0.54 0.61 17.12
C ARG A 184 0.70 1.42 17.50
N ALA A 185 0.75 2.70 17.16
CA ALA A 185 1.84 3.59 17.54
C ALA A 185 1.87 3.84 19.07
N GLY A 186 0.71 4.03 19.68
CA GLY A 186 0.59 4.30 21.12
C GLY A 186 0.73 3.07 21.99
N TRP A 187 0.17 1.92 21.58
CA TRP A 187 0.06 0.70 22.40
C TRP A 187 0.44 -0.55 21.59
N PRO A 188 1.67 -0.64 21.05
CA PRO A 188 2.05 -1.68 20.10
C PRO A 188 1.81 -3.09 20.62
N GLU A 189 2.16 -3.39 21.86
CA GLU A 189 1.98 -4.72 22.47
C GLU A 189 0.49 -5.14 22.55
N GLN A 190 -0.41 -4.16 22.73
CA GLN A 190 -1.84 -4.41 22.86
C GLN A 190 -2.50 -4.65 21.50
N PHE A 191 -2.03 -3.97 20.45
CA PHE A 191 -2.61 -4.01 19.10
C PHE A 191 -1.82 -4.85 18.09
N THR A 192 -0.69 -5.43 18.47
CA THR A 192 0.08 -6.36 17.63
C THR A 192 -0.73 -7.61 17.32
N GLY A 193 -0.66 -8.07 16.08
CA GLY A 193 -1.33 -9.28 15.58
C GLY A 193 -2.85 -9.15 15.41
N LEU A 194 -3.41 -7.94 15.55
CA LEU A 194 -4.82 -7.67 15.36
C LEU A 194 -5.05 -6.89 14.06
N TYR A 195 -6.01 -7.35 13.25
CA TYR A 195 -6.44 -6.69 12.03
C TYR A 195 -7.74 -5.92 12.26
N ASP A 196 -7.80 -4.68 11.77
CA ASP A 196 -9.04 -3.92 11.73
C ASP A 196 -9.92 -4.34 10.55
N GLU A 197 -11.24 -4.20 10.70
CA GLU A 197 -12.21 -4.48 9.64
C GLU A 197 -11.96 -3.63 8.39
N ALA A 198 -11.50 -2.38 8.55
CA ALA A 198 -11.27 -1.49 7.41
C ALA A 198 -10.00 -1.84 6.63
N GLU A 199 -8.99 -2.40 7.28
CA GLU A 199 -7.71 -2.78 6.65
C GLU A 199 -7.80 -4.10 5.86
N LEU A 200 -8.87 -4.87 6.07
CA LEU A 200 -8.99 -6.18 5.45
C LEU A 200 -9.44 -6.06 3.99
N ASP A 201 -8.48 -6.20 3.07
CA ASP A 201 -8.74 -6.39 1.65
C ASP A 201 -9.24 -7.81 1.38
N ARG A 202 -10.57 -7.96 1.36
CA ARG A 202 -11.24 -9.25 1.19
C ARG A 202 -10.85 -9.94 -0.12
N ALA A 203 -10.56 -9.21 -1.19
CA ALA A 203 -10.14 -9.83 -2.46
C ALA A 203 -8.79 -10.51 -2.33
N LYS A 204 -7.81 -9.86 -1.69
CA LYS A 204 -6.48 -10.45 -1.50
C LYS A 204 -6.52 -11.70 -0.62
N VAL A 205 -7.41 -11.75 0.38
CA VAL A 205 -7.50 -12.88 1.31
C VAL A 205 -8.24 -14.08 0.71
N ILE A 206 -9.15 -13.88 -0.25
CA ILE A 206 -9.89 -14.98 -0.91
C ILE A 206 -8.98 -15.77 -1.87
N ASP A 207 -8.08 -15.09 -2.57
CA ASP A 207 -7.26 -15.69 -3.63
C ASP A 207 -5.96 -16.36 -3.15
N LEU A 208 -5.59 -16.17 -1.88
CA LEU A 208 -4.32 -16.61 -1.30
C LEU A 208 -4.56 -17.42 -0.01
N THR A 209 -3.83 -18.52 0.15
CA THR A 209 -3.77 -19.24 1.43
C THR A 209 -3.14 -18.37 2.52
N ALA A 210 -3.37 -18.69 3.81
CA ALA A 210 -2.75 -17.95 4.93
C ALA A 210 -1.23 -17.81 4.78
N SER A 211 -0.56 -18.88 4.34
CA SER A 211 0.89 -18.91 4.10
C SER A 211 1.30 -18.01 2.93
N GLU A 212 0.51 -17.99 1.85
CA GLU A 212 0.76 -17.14 0.68
C GLU A 212 0.44 -15.66 0.96
N VAL A 213 -0.56 -15.34 1.80
CA VAL A 213 -0.82 -13.96 2.25
C VAL A 213 0.39 -13.43 3.01
N VAL A 214 0.94 -14.21 3.96
CA VAL A 214 2.11 -13.80 4.75
C VAL A 214 3.35 -13.69 3.88
N GLU A 215 3.60 -14.63 2.97
CA GLU A 215 4.78 -14.55 2.10
C GLU A 215 4.65 -13.42 1.09
N LYS A 216 3.44 -13.13 0.57
CA LYS A 216 3.19 -12.00 -0.31
C LYS A 216 3.23 -10.66 0.42
N GLU A 217 2.82 -10.58 1.68
CA GLU A 217 3.06 -9.40 2.52
C GLU A 217 4.54 -9.19 2.78
N ARG A 218 5.29 -10.26 3.08
CA ARG A 218 6.75 -10.19 3.23
C ARG A 218 7.43 -9.81 1.92
N GLU A 219 6.96 -10.33 0.80
CA GLU A 219 7.40 -9.97 -0.54
C GLU A 219 7.09 -8.49 -0.79
N ASN A 220 5.86 -8.03 -0.59
CA ASN A 220 5.47 -6.63 -0.72
C ASN A 220 6.28 -5.73 0.22
N HIS A 221 6.54 -6.15 1.46
CA HIS A 221 7.36 -5.40 2.41
C HIS A 221 8.83 -5.34 1.96
N ARG A 222 9.39 -6.45 1.44
CA ARG A 222 10.73 -6.48 0.82
C ARG A 222 10.77 -5.59 -0.43
N MET A 223 9.73 -5.63 -1.26
CA MET A 223 9.59 -4.85 -2.49
C MET A 223 9.45 -3.35 -2.21
N ARG A 224 8.71 -2.99 -1.15
CA ARG A 224 8.60 -1.61 -0.62
C ARG A 224 9.94 -1.14 -0.04
N ALA A 225 10.64 -1.99 0.72
CA ALA A 225 11.94 -1.67 1.29
C ALA A 225 13.03 -1.42 0.23
N ILE A 226 12.92 -2.03 -0.96
CA ILE A 226 13.85 -1.79 -2.09
C ILE A 226 13.34 -0.75 -3.10
N GLY A 227 12.28 0.00 -2.78
CA GLY A 227 11.72 1.07 -3.62
C GLY A 227 11.18 0.63 -4.99
N ALA A 228 10.74 -0.64 -5.13
CA ALA A 228 10.40 -1.22 -6.44
C ALA A 228 9.09 -0.71 -7.05
N ASP A 229 8.21 -0.10 -6.26
CA ASP A 229 6.87 0.29 -6.72
C ASP A 229 6.86 1.65 -7.45
N ASN A 230 7.85 2.52 -7.20
CA ASN A 230 7.90 3.88 -7.77
C ASN A 230 9.29 4.30 -8.28
N SER A 231 10.03 3.37 -8.91
CA SER A 231 11.31 3.66 -9.57
C SER A 231 11.38 3.09 -11.00
N ILE A 232 12.17 3.77 -11.83
CA ILE A 232 12.59 3.32 -13.15
C ILE A 232 14.00 2.73 -13.01
N THR A 233 14.16 1.46 -13.36
CA THR A 233 15.50 0.87 -13.45
C THR A 233 16.15 1.32 -14.76
N VAL A 234 17.23 2.08 -14.70
CA VAL A 234 17.91 2.69 -15.85
C VAL A 234 19.41 2.41 -15.76
N THR A 235 20.11 2.44 -16.89
CA THR A 235 21.58 2.47 -16.91
C THR A 235 22.06 3.79 -17.50
N TRP A 236 23.04 4.42 -16.87
CA TRP A 236 23.61 5.72 -17.30
C TRP A 236 24.90 5.58 -18.11
N GLY A 237 25.34 4.35 -18.41
CA GLY A 237 26.53 4.09 -19.23
C GLY A 237 27.84 3.96 -18.44
N ASP A 238 27.85 4.32 -17.15
CA ASP A 238 28.97 4.02 -16.25
C ASP A 238 28.99 2.53 -15.91
N ASN A 239 29.83 1.77 -16.61
CA ASN A 239 30.02 0.32 -16.41
C ASN A 239 28.76 -0.55 -16.59
N TRP A 240 27.72 -0.07 -17.27
CA TRP A 240 26.42 -0.76 -17.41
C TRP A 240 25.77 -1.12 -16.07
N ALA A 241 26.10 -0.39 -15.00
CA ALA A 241 25.41 -0.52 -13.74
C ALA A 241 23.93 -0.19 -13.95
N LEU A 242 23.06 -1.04 -13.40
CA LEU A 242 21.63 -0.79 -13.34
C LEU A 242 21.36 -0.03 -12.05
N GLU A 243 20.87 1.19 -12.20
CA GLU A 243 20.48 2.08 -11.12
C GLU A 243 18.96 2.19 -11.06
N LYS A 244 18.44 2.56 -9.88
CA LYS A 244 16.99 2.73 -9.66
C LYS A 244 16.72 4.20 -9.39
N ASP A 245 16.05 4.84 -10.33
CA ASP A 245 15.73 6.25 -10.23
C ASP A 245 14.26 6.41 -9.84
N PRO A 246 13.95 7.17 -8.77
CA PRO A 246 12.55 7.47 -8.43
C PRO A 246 11.83 8.12 -9.62
N VAL A 247 10.60 7.69 -9.91
CA VAL A 247 9.84 8.16 -11.10
C VAL A 247 9.77 9.69 -11.15
N GLY A 248 9.54 10.35 -10.01
CA GLY A 248 9.46 11.81 -9.93
C GLY A 248 10.77 12.57 -10.14
N LYS A 249 11.93 11.90 -10.18
CA LYS A 249 13.23 12.50 -10.50
C LYS A 249 13.79 12.07 -11.85
N PHE A 250 13.23 11.00 -12.43
CA PHE A 250 13.77 10.36 -13.62
C PHE A 250 13.87 11.34 -14.81
N ALA A 251 12.84 12.16 -15.06
CA ALA A 251 12.88 13.14 -16.15
C ALA A 251 14.02 14.17 -15.98
N ASP A 252 14.24 14.67 -14.77
CA ASP A 252 15.30 15.63 -14.48
C ASP A 252 16.70 15.03 -14.67
N GLU A 253 16.89 13.78 -14.23
CA GLU A 253 18.13 13.03 -14.41
C GLU A 253 18.43 12.78 -15.90
N VAL A 254 17.41 12.42 -16.69
CA VAL A 254 17.54 12.27 -18.15
C VAL A 254 17.89 13.60 -18.81
N MET A 255 17.25 14.70 -18.39
CA MET A 255 17.57 16.04 -18.92
C MET A 255 19.00 16.48 -18.56
N ARG A 256 19.51 16.11 -17.38
CA ARG A 256 20.90 16.36 -17.01
C ARG A 256 21.85 15.55 -17.91
N PHE A 257 21.60 14.24 -18.04
CA PHE A 257 22.41 13.35 -18.88
C PHE A 257 22.47 13.81 -20.35
N ILE A 258 21.34 14.21 -20.92
CA ILE A 258 21.27 14.70 -22.31
C ILE A 258 22.08 15.98 -22.51
N LYS A 259 22.15 16.87 -21.50
CA LYS A 259 22.94 18.10 -21.57
C LYS A 259 24.45 17.84 -21.51
N GLU A 260 24.85 16.80 -20.78
CA GLU A 260 26.25 16.47 -20.50
C GLU A 260 26.84 15.47 -21.52
N SER A 261 25.98 14.80 -22.30
CA SER A 261 26.37 13.74 -23.23
C SER A 261 26.41 14.18 -24.69
N THR A 262 27.22 13.47 -25.49
CA THR A 262 27.23 13.66 -26.95
C THR A 262 26.01 13.01 -27.61
N PRO A 263 25.61 13.46 -28.82
CA PRO A 263 24.47 12.88 -29.54
C PRO A 263 24.56 11.36 -29.73
N GLU A 264 25.76 10.83 -30.00
CA GLU A 264 25.99 9.40 -30.19
C GLU A 264 25.80 8.61 -28.88
N THR A 265 26.21 9.18 -27.75
CA THR A 265 26.05 8.60 -26.42
C THR A 265 24.58 8.59 -26.00
N VAL A 266 23.85 9.69 -26.27
CA VAL A 266 22.40 9.75 -26.03
C VAL A 266 21.64 8.72 -26.86
N ALA A 267 22.01 8.53 -28.13
CA ALA A 267 21.38 7.52 -29.00
C ALA A 267 21.59 6.09 -28.48
N LYS A 268 22.82 5.76 -28.05
CA LYS A 268 23.13 4.44 -27.45
C LYS A 268 22.41 4.24 -26.12
N TRP A 269 22.35 5.27 -25.28
CA TRP A 269 21.64 5.25 -24.01
C TRP A 269 20.13 5.04 -24.21
N GLN A 270 19.53 5.72 -25.20
CA GLN A 270 18.11 5.56 -25.51
C GLN A 270 17.80 4.11 -25.93
N ASP A 271 18.67 3.49 -26.73
CA ASP A 271 18.49 2.11 -27.16
C ASP A 271 18.64 1.12 -26.00
N ALA A 272 19.67 1.32 -25.16
CA ALA A 272 19.91 0.53 -23.95
C ALA A 272 18.75 0.62 -22.94
N ASN A 273 18.08 1.78 -22.87
CA ASN A 273 17.00 2.05 -21.92
C ASN A 273 15.60 2.05 -22.57
N ARG A 274 15.41 1.33 -23.68
CA ARG A 274 14.12 1.27 -24.38
C ARG A 274 12.96 0.80 -23.49
N GLU A 275 13.14 -0.28 -22.74
CA GLU A 275 12.11 -0.80 -21.83
C GLU A 275 11.88 0.10 -20.60
N PRO A 276 12.93 0.64 -19.94
CA PRO A 276 12.79 1.68 -18.91
C PRO A 276 11.99 2.91 -19.38
N LEU A 277 12.25 3.41 -20.59
CA LEU A 277 11.54 4.57 -21.17
C LEU A 277 10.06 4.26 -21.45
N LYS A 278 9.73 3.04 -21.90
CA LYS A 278 8.33 2.59 -22.05
C LYS A 278 7.62 2.52 -20.70
N ARG A 279 8.30 2.01 -19.67
CA ARG A 279 7.76 1.99 -18.30
C ARG A 279 7.51 3.40 -17.77
N PHE A 280 8.44 4.33 -18.01
CA PHE A 280 8.25 5.73 -17.64
C PHE A 280 7.05 6.36 -18.37
N TRP A 281 6.88 6.09 -19.66
CA TRP A 281 5.69 6.54 -20.41
C TRP A 281 4.37 5.99 -19.84
N ALA A 282 4.35 4.73 -19.40
CA ALA A 282 3.16 4.14 -18.79
C ALA A 282 2.80 4.79 -17.43
N LEU A 283 3.80 5.27 -16.68
CA LEU A 283 3.62 5.89 -15.36
C LEU A 283 3.37 7.41 -15.44
N GLN A 284 4.04 8.12 -16.35
CA GLN A 284 3.97 9.58 -16.52
C GLN A 284 3.93 9.96 -18.02
N PRO A 285 2.78 9.79 -18.70
CA PRO A 285 2.69 9.98 -20.15
C PRO A 285 2.92 11.43 -20.61
N GLY A 286 2.57 12.42 -19.77
CA GLY A 286 2.79 13.84 -20.06
C GLY A 286 4.27 14.20 -20.12
N ASP A 287 5.01 13.89 -19.06
CA ASP A 287 6.45 14.17 -18.96
C ASP A 287 7.26 13.33 -19.93
N ALA A 288 6.87 12.07 -20.17
CA ALA A 288 7.51 11.21 -21.15
C ALA A 288 7.41 11.76 -22.59
N LEU A 289 6.31 12.44 -22.95
CA LEU A 289 6.16 13.06 -24.27
C LEU A 289 7.12 14.25 -24.44
N ALA A 290 7.25 15.08 -23.39
CA ALA A 290 8.21 16.18 -23.39
C ALA A 290 9.66 15.64 -23.46
N LEU A 291 9.96 14.62 -22.65
CA LEU A 291 11.28 13.99 -22.59
C LEU A 291 11.68 13.36 -23.92
N LYS A 292 10.73 12.70 -24.60
CA LYS A 292 10.97 12.12 -25.93
C LYS A 292 11.39 13.18 -26.95
N LYS A 293 10.76 14.35 -26.95
CA LYS A 293 11.12 15.46 -27.85
C LYS A 293 12.54 15.96 -27.57
N GLU A 294 12.92 16.07 -26.30
CA GLU A 294 14.26 16.51 -25.90
C GLU A 294 15.35 15.49 -26.26
N ILE A 295 15.08 14.19 -26.09
CA ILE A 295 15.97 13.10 -26.54
C ILE A 295 16.18 13.15 -28.05
N GLU A 296 15.09 13.25 -28.83
CA GLU A 296 15.16 13.33 -30.29
C GLU A 296 15.91 14.59 -30.76
N ALA A 297 15.68 15.73 -30.12
CA ALA A 297 16.39 16.98 -30.41
C ALA A 297 17.88 16.88 -30.10
N ALA A 298 18.27 16.20 -29.01
CA ALA A 298 19.66 16.00 -28.65
C ALA A 298 20.40 15.05 -29.59
N ILE A 299 19.75 13.98 -30.04
CA ILE A 299 20.31 13.07 -31.06
C ILE A 299 20.47 13.79 -32.41
N ALA A 300 19.57 14.72 -32.73
CA ALA A 300 19.61 15.50 -33.97
C ALA A 300 20.63 16.66 -33.96
N ARG A 301 21.29 16.96 -32.82
CA ARG A 301 22.33 18.00 -32.77
C ARG A 301 23.51 17.57 -33.64
N LYS A 302 23.82 18.36 -34.67
CA LYS A 302 25.02 18.14 -35.50
C LYS A 302 26.28 18.30 -34.64
N PRO A 303 27.30 17.44 -34.78
CA PRO A 303 28.58 17.66 -34.12
C PRO A 303 29.16 18.99 -34.61
N SER A 304 29.47 19.88 -33.68
CA SER A 304 30.27 21.06 -33.98
C SER A 304 31.65 20.57 -34.44
N ARG A 305 31.97 20.83 -35.71
CA ARG A 305 33.28 20.57 -36.31
C ARG A 305 34.35 21.18 -35.39
N PRO A 306 35.36 20.42 -34.90
CA PRO A 306 36.40 21.00 -34.07
C PRO A 306 37.14 22.07 -34.88
N ALA A 307 37.34 23.24 -34.27
CA ALA A 307 38.16 24.32 -34.78
C ALA A 307 39.64 23.86 -34.80
N ASN A 308 40.05 23.14 -35.84
CA ASN A 308 41.46 22.82 -36.09
C ASN A 308 41.80 22.64 -37.57
N ASP A 309 40.96 23.13 -38.49
CA ASP A 309 41.21 23.10 -39.94
C ASP A 309 41.93 24.37 -40.46
N GLU A 310 42.33 25.30 -39.59
CA GLU A 310 43.06 26.53 -39.98
C GLU A 310 44.59 26.38 -40.03
N LEU A 311 45.15 25.20 -39.72
CA LEU A 311 46.62 24.98 -39.70
C LEU A 311 47.16 24.09 -40.82
N ARG A 312 46.36 23.79 -41.86
CA ARG A 312 46.81 22.95 -42.99
C ARG A 312 47.14 23.68 -44.30
N ASN A 313 47.07 25.00 -44.34
CA ASN A 313 47.51 25.80 -45.47
C ASN A 313 48.72 26.69 -45.10
N HIS A 314 49.87 26.06 -44.85
CA HIS A 314 51.16 26.74 -44.97
C HIS A 314 51.74 26.42 -46.36
N PRO A 315 51.90 27.40 -47.27
CA PRO A 315 52.56 27.16 -48.54
C PRO A 315 54.06 26.94 -48.30
N MET A 316 54.60 25.90 -48.93
CA MET A 316 56.04 25.72 -49.16
C MET A 316 56.58 26.98 -49.85
N MET A 317 57.46 27.72 -49.17
CA MET A 317 58.32 28.71 -49.80
C MET A 317 59.74 28.17 -49.81
N ALA A 318 60.25 28.00 -51.02
CA ALA A 318 61.64 27.72 -51.32
C ALA A 318 62.53 28.90 -50.88
N GLY A 319 63.71 28.56 -50.36
CA GLY A 319 64.78 29.46 -49.94
C GLY A 319 65.83 28.69 -49.17
#